data_AF-A0A948D5M1-F1
#
_entry.id   AF-A0A948D5M1-F1
#
_cell.length_a   1.000
_cell.length_b   1.000
_cell.length_c   1.000
_cell.angle_alpha   90.00
_cell.angle_beta   90.00
_cell.angle_gamma   90.00
#
_symmetry.space_group_name_H-M   'P 1'
#
loop_
_entity.id
_entity.type
_entity.pdbx_description
1 polymer ?
#
loop_
_entity_poly.entity_id
_entity_poly.type
_entity_poly.pdbx_seq_one_letter_code
_entity_poly.pdbx_strand_id
1 'polypeptide(L)'
;MKNTEHNLMTSSATHFKGKILICGTCVKDVNPKLFKQLSKGRIVYTFCPEMTHSSLLGYKLSTILRTCDIDDVYTLTKDGSPHCEQILTTIQEVVENVNFDKNRIKYFVTKKGEFSEISDITVRKSRNIMEVETLMKFNKLHKVVEILMDKDGCPNDRKETPESVLGHFVEEVKELEVELKNKNWKNIEEELGDILFNVFLFSKIAESKGKFNIIDLFESTSKKFIEKHKTIFEDKIIK
;
A
#
# COMPACT_ATOMS: atom_id res chain seq x y z
N MET A 1 12.12 -20.93 23.18
CA MET A 1 13.08 -19.91 23.66
C MET A 1 12.28 -18.71 24.16
N LYS A 2 12.58 -18.18 25.35
CA LYS A 2 12.00 -16.89 25.79
C LYS A 2 12.36 -15.85 24.72
N ASN A 3 11.39 -15.08 24.24
CA ASN A 3 11.66 -13.94 23.36
C ASN A 3 12.40 -12.89 24.20
N THR A 4 13.73 -12.98 24.28
CA THR A 4 14.55 -11.88 24.76
C THR A 4 14.50 -10.81 23.69
N GLU A 5 13.92 -9.68 24.06
CA GLU A 5 14.02 -8.48 23.28
C GLU A 5 15.41 -7.91 23.45
N HIS A 6 16.00 -7.51 22.34
CA HIS A 6 17.28 -6.86 22.35
C HIS A 6 17.12 -5.45 21.81
N ASN A 7 17.69 -4.47 22.52
CA ASN A 7 17.92 -3.18 21.88
C ASN A 7 18.96 -3.42 20.78
N LEU A 8 18.62 -3.08 19.54
CA LEU A 8 19.52 -3.31 18.42
C LEU A 8 20.89 -2.71 18.72
N MET A 9 20.95 -1.57 19.40
CA MET A 9 22.17 -0.84 19.72
C MET A 9 23.09 -1.56 20.71
N THR A 10 22.57 -2.29 21.69
CA THR A 10 23.38 -2.94 22.73
C THR A 10 23.72 -4.40 22.41
N SER A 11 23.14 -4.95 21.34
CA SER A 11 23.37 -6.34 20.93
C SER A 11 24.71 -6.52 20.22
N SER A 12 25.60 -7.37 20.70
CA SER A 12 26.76 -7.77 19.89
C SER A 12 26.29 -8.54 18.65
N ALA A 13 26.89 -8.27 17.49
CA ALA A 13 26.69 -9.07 16.29
C ALA A 13 27.49 -10.37 16.45
N THR A 14 26.93 -11.34 17.17
CA THR A 14 27.46 -12.70 17.22
C THR A 14 27.03 -13.45 15.97
N HIS A 15 27.85 -14.37 15.45
CA HIS A 15 27.40 -15.26 14.38
C HIS A 15 26.23 -16.12 14.91
N PHE A 16 25.03 -15.92 14.37
CA PHE A 16 23.86 -16.74 14.69
C PHE A 16 23.09 -17.11 13.43
N LYS A 17 22.20 -18.10 13.57
CA LYS A 17 21.23 -18.47 12.55
C LYS A 17 19.81 -18.19 13.05
N GLY A 18 18.97 -17.60 12.22
CA GLY A 18 17.53 -17.54 12.51
C GLY A 18 16.80 -16.36 11.89
N LYS A 19 15.61 -16.09 12.45
CA LYS A 19 14.65 -15.09 11.96
C LYS A 19 14.72 -13.83 12.80
N ILE A 20 14.62 -12.66 12.17
CA ILE A 20 14.68 -11.37 12.88
C ILE A 20 13.40 -10.57 12.72
N LEU A 21 13.00 -9.87 13.77
CA LEU A 21 11.95 -8.85 13.76
C LEU A 21 12.57 -7.51 14.14
N ILE A 22 12.51 -6.53 13.25
CA ILE A 22 12.92 -5.15 13.52
C ILE A 22 11.66 -4.31 13.72
N CYS A 23 11.48 -3.71 14.89
CA CYS A 23 10.27 -2.95 15.18
C CYS A 23 10.55 -1.58 15.79
N GLY A 24 9.69 -0.62 15.47
CA GLY A 24 9.65 0.66 16.16
C GLY A 24 9.35 0.44 17.65
N THR A 25 10.08 1.14 18.54
CA THR A 25 9.88 1.01 19.99
C THR A 25 8.43 1.26 20.40
N CYS A 26 7.76 2.22 19.75
CA CYS A 26 6.37 2.59 20.01
C CYS A 26 5.33 1.52 19.65
N VAL A 27 5.67 0.51 18.84
CA VAL A 27 4.65 -0.44 18.37
C VAL A 27 4.14 -1.36 19.48
N LYS A 28 4.92 -1.57 20.54
CA LYS A 28 4.45 -2.34 21.69
C LYS A 28 3.26 -1.70 22.37
N ASP A 29 3.23 -0.37 22.41
CA ASP A 29 2.17 0.40 23.05
C ASP A 29 0.96 0.53 22.11
N VAL A 30 1.23 0.71 20.81
CA VAL A 30 0.18 0.88 19.80
C VAL A 30 -0.53 -0.45 19.47
N ASN A 31 0.21 -1.56 19.40
CA ASN A 31 -0.33 -2.87 19.06
C ASN A 31 0.42 -4.04 19.75
N PRO A 32 0.20 -4.24 21.06
CA PRO A 32 0.90 -5.27 21.83
C PRO A 32 0.59 -6.69 21.37
N LYS A 33 -0.65 -6.93 20.89
CA LYS A 33 -1.09 -8.25 20.40
C LYS A 33 -0.27 -8.67 19.18
N LEU A 34 -0.18 -7.80 18.18
CA LEU A 34 0.57 -8.07 16.96
C LEU A 34 2.07 -8.17 17.22
N PHE A 35 2.62 -7.28 18.05
CA PHE A 35 4.01 -7.38 18.47
C PHE A 35 4.31 -8.77 19.05
N LYS A 36 3.48 -9.27 19.97
CA LYS A 36 3.62 -10.61 20.54
C LYS A 36 3.51 -11.71 19.49
N GLN A 37 2.60 -11.57 18.52
CA GLN A 37 2.43 -12.52 17.42
C GLN A 37 3.66 -12.59 16.52
N LEU A 38 4.13 -11.46 16.00
CA LEU A 38 5.28 -11.41 15.08
C LEU A 38 6.61 -11.75 15.76
N SER A 39 6.72 -11.47 17.06
CA SER A 39 7.90 -11.80 17.85
C SER A 39 8.11 -13.31 18.03
N LYS A 40 7.08 -14.15 17.93
CA LYS A 40 7.21 -15.60 18.21
C LYS A 40 8.22 -16.25 17.27
N GLY A 41 9.26 -16.85 17.84
CA GLY A 41 10.30 -17.57 17.09
C GLY A 41 11.25 -16.65 16.32
N ARG A 42 11.30 -15.35 16.65
CA ARG A 42 12.21 -14.37 16.05
C ARG A 42 13.06 -13.70 17.12
N ILE A 43 14.28 -13.33 16.73
CA ILE A 43 15.12 -12.42 17.50
C ILE A 43 14.57 -11.01 17.28
N VAL A 44 14.15 -10.36 18.36
CA VAL A 44 13.46 -9.07 18.28
C VAL A 44 14.44 -7.94 18.55
N TYR A 45 14.53 -7.03 17.60
CA TYR A 45 15.31 -5.80 17.66
C TYR A 45 14.39 -4.59 17.66
N THR A 46 14.43 -3.81 18.73
CA THR A 46 13.74 -2.51 18.78
C THR A 46 14.67 -1.37 18.36
N PHE A 47 14.12 -0.40 17.63
CA PHE A 47 14.83 0.81 17.21
C PHE A 47 13.88 2.02 17.19
N CYS A 48 14.37 3.19 17.59
CA CYS A 48 13.63 4.44 17.52
C CYS A 48 14.48 5.51 16.83
N PRO A 49 14.12 5.93 15.61
CA PRO A 49 14.86 6.96 14.91
C PRO A 49 14.84 8.34 15.60
N GLU A 50 13.89 8.59 16.50
CA GLU A 50 13.86 9.79 17.34
C GLU A 50 14.94 9.78 18.43
N MET A 51 15.31 8.59 18.92
CA MET A 51 16.33 8.44 19.97
C MET A 51 17.73 8.26 19.40
N THR A 52 17.85 7.75 18.18
CA THR A 52 19.13 7.39 17.56
C THR A 52 19.03 7.49 16.05
N HIS A 53 20.03 8.09 15.42
CA HIS A 53 20.03 8.30 13.97
C HIS A 53 19.95 6.96 13.20
N SER A 54 19.14 6.93 12.13
CA SER A 54 18.85 5.73 11.32
C SER A 54 20.10 5.06 10.71
N SER A 55 21.19 5.82 10.50
CA SER A 55 22.47 5.25 10.06
C SER A 55 22.97 4.12 10.97
N LEU A 56 22.71 4.18 12.29
CA LEU A 56 23.15 3.13 13.20
C LEU A 56 22.37 1.83 13.01
N LEU A 57 21.06 1.92 12.73
CA LEU A 57 20.28 0.77 12.26
C LEU A 57 20.89 0.23 10.97
N GLY A 58 21.22 1.11 10.02
CA GLY A 58 21.84 0.75 8.75
C GLY A 58 23.14 -0.06 8.92
N TYR A 59 24.09 0.46 9.70
CA TYR A 59 25.38 -0.19 9.96
C TYR A 59 25.22 -1.53 10.67
N LYS A 60 24.40 -1.59 11.72
CA LYS A 60 24.21 -2.85 12.45
C LYS A 60 23.53 -3.90 11.62
N LEU A 61 22.45 -3.54 10.94
CA LEU A 61 21.72 -4.48 10.11
C LEU A 61 22.59 -4.99 8.96
N SER A 62 23.39 -4.11 8.33
CA SER A 62 24.34 -4.51 7.30
C SER A 62 25.33 -5.56 7.80
N THR A 63 25.90 -5.35 8.99
CA THR A 63 26.80 -6.33 9.62
C THR A 63 26.07 -7.64 9.90
N ILE A 64 24.89 -7.59 10.53
CA ILE A 64 24.09 -8.79 10.85
C ILE A 64 23.79 -9.59 9.58
N LEU A 65 23.27 -8.95 8.52
CA LEU A 65 22.92 -9.64 7.28
C LEU A 65 24.14 -10.19 6.52
N ARG A 66 25.34 -9.62 6.72
CA ARG A 66 26.58 -10.10 6.09
C ARG A 66 27.24 -11.24 6.86
N THR A 67 27.17 -11.24 8.19
CA THR A 67 27.93 -12.16 9.05
C THR A 67 27.07 -13.28 9.64
N CYS A 68 25.75 -13.17 9.60
CA CYS A 68 24.83 -14.13 10.22
C CYS A 68 24.00 -14.86 9.15
N ASP A 69 23.53 -16.05 9.48
CA ASP A 69 22.64 -16.84 8.60
C ASP A 69 21.19 -16.47 8.88
N ILE A 70 20.69 -15.44 8.20
CA ILE A 70 19.35 -14.87 8.46
C ILE A 70 18.31 -15.49 7.54
N ASP A 71 17.29 -16.11 8.13
CA ASP A 71 16.21 -16.82 7.45
C ASP A 71 15.16 -15.88 6.82
N ASP A 72 14.64 -14.95 7.62
CA ASP A 72 13.68 -13.93 7.22
C ASP A 72 13.86 -12.66 8.06
N VAL A 73 13.51 -11.52 7.46
CA VAL A 73 13.54 -10.20 8.10
C VAL A 73 12.12 -9.65 8.12
N TYR A 74 11.54 -9.56 9.29
CA TYR A 74 10.22 -8.96 9.47
C TYR A 74 10.40 -7.55 10.01
N THR A 75 9.56 -6.63 9.57
CA THR A 75 9.52 -5.27 10.11
C THR A 75 8.14 -4.99 10.68
N LEU A 76 8.08 -4.26 11.79
CA LEU A 76 6.80 -3.79 12.33
C LEU A 76 6.91 -2.33 12.76
N THR A 77 6.16 -1.45 12.10
CA THR A 77 6.23 0.00 12.31
C THR A 77 4.86 0.64 12.47
N LYS A 78 4.80 1.85 13.03
CA LYS A 78 3.58 2.65 13.10
C LYS A 78 3.36 3.35 11.74
N ASP A 79 2.20 3.15 11.14
CA ASP A 79 1.79 3.85 9.91
C ASP A 79 1.65 5.36 10.15
N GLY A 80 2.05 6.17 9.16
CA GLY A 80 1.99 7.63 9.20
C GLY A 80 2.99 8.31 10.15
N SER A 81 3.92 7.57 10.74
CA SER A 81 4.99 8.12 11.57
C SER A 81 6.24 8.38 10.71
N PRO A 82 6.71 9.64 10.59
CA PRO A 82 7.86 9.95 9.72
C PRO A 82 9.15 9.32 10.22
N HIS A 83 9.31 9.20 11.55
CA HIS A 83 10.44 8.50 12.15
C HIS A 83 10.34 6.99 11.90
N CYS A 84 9.19 6.34 12.10
CA CYS A 84 9.06 4.90 11.85
C CYS A 84 9.25 4.53 10.36
N GLU A 85 8.89 5.41 9.43
CA GLU A 85 9.16 5.23 8.00
C GLU A 85 10.66 5.15 7.68
N GLN A 86 11.51 5.84 8.45
CA GLN A 86 12.96 5.72 8.30
C GLN A 86 13.46 4.29 8.55
N ILE A 87 12.78 3.50 9.40
CA ILE A 87 13.14 2.09 9.62
C ILE A 87 12.92 1.30 8.33
N LEU A 88 11.74 1.45 7.71
CA LEU A 88 11.37 0.73 6.48
C LEU A 88 12.35 1.04 5.35
N THR A 89 12.61 2.32 5.14
CA THR A 89 13.49 2.80 4.07
C THR A 89 14.96 2.45 4.32
N THR A 90 15.43 2.49 5.56
CA THR A 90 16.79 2.03 5.94
C THR A 90 16.95 0.54 5.67
N ILE A 91 15.97 -0.28 6.02
CA ILE A 91 16.02 -1.73 5.79
C ILE A 91 16.07 -2.02 4.28
N GLN A 92 15.22 -1.36 3.49
CA GLN A 92 15.23 -1.50 2.04
C GLN A 92 16.61 -1.14 1.44
N GLU A 93 17.22 -0.05 1.90
CA GLU A 93 18.56 0.37 1.46
C GLU A 93 19.65 -0.64 1.86
N VAL A 94 19.63 -1.13 3.10
CA VAL A 94 20.60 -2.11 3.59
C VAL A 94 20.53 -3.40 2.78
N VAL A 95 19.32 -3.90 2.56
CA VAL A 95 19.07 -5.16 1.85
C VAL A 95 19.62 -5.10 0.43
N GLU A 96 19.40 -3.98 -0.27
CA GLU A 96 19.98 -3.76 -1.59
C GLU A 96 21.51 -3.76 -1.54
N ASN A 97 22.09 -3.02 -0.59
CA ASN A 97 23.53 -2.86 -0.46
C ASN A 97 24.28 -4.13 -0.07
N VAL A 98 23.61 -5.08 0.61
CA VAL A 98 24.19 -6.38 0.96
C VAL A 98 23.72 -7.51 0.04
N ASN A 99 22.93 -7.20 -1.00
CA ASN A 99 22.33 -8.16 -1.93
C ASN A 99 21.55 -9.28 -1.20
N PHE A 100 20.79 -8.92 -0.17
CA PHE A 100 19.91 -9.85 0.53
C PHE A 100 18.64 -10.09 -0.28
N ASP A 101 18.14 -11.33 -0.29
CA ASP A 101 16.94 -11.69 -1.05
C ASP A 101 15.70 -10.98 -0.49
N LYS A 102 15.14 -10.08 -1.30
CA LYS A 102 13.98 -9.24 -0.95
C LYS A 102 12.72 -10.05 -0.66
N ASN A 103 12.59 -11.26 -1.21
CA ASN A 103 11.46 -12.14 -0.95
C ASN A 103 11.44 -12.66 0.50
N ARG A 104 12.56 -12.55 1.21
CA ARG A 104 12.70 -12.93 2.62
C ARG A 104 12.39 -11.78 3.56
N ILE A 105 11.88 -10.66 3.04
CA ILE A 105 11.50 -9.49 3.83
C ILE A 105 10.00 -9.33 3.83
N LYS A 106 9.46 -9.04 5.02
CA LYS A 106 8.04 -8.72 5.17
C LYS A 106 7.88 -7.43 5.96
N TYR A 107 7.16 -6.49 5.37
CA TYR A 107 6.90 -5.19 5.98
C TYR A 107 5.50 -5.18 6.57
N PHE A 108 5.39 -4.95 7.88
CA PHE A 108 4.11 -4.76 8.55
C PHE A 108 4.00 -3.34 9.10
N VAL A 109 2.87 -2.70 8.86
CA VAL A 109 2.53 -1.39 9.44
C VAL A 109 1.28 -1.52 10.30
N THR A 110 1.18 -0.72 11.36
CA THR A 110 0.00 -0.68 12.23
C THR A 110 -0.58 0.72 12.37
N LYS A 111 -1.91 0.82 12.35
CA LYS A 111 -2.67 2.05 12.50
C LYS A 111 -3.90 1.77 13.37
N LYS A 112 -4.08 2.53 14.45
CA LYS A 112 -5.26 2.41 15.35
C LYS A 112 -5.56 0.96 15.81
N GLY A 113 -4.54 0.13 16.01
CA GLY A 113 -4.68 -1.26 16.44
C GLY A 113 -4.89 -2.28 15.32
N GLU A 114 -5.18 -1.83 14.10
CA GLU A 114 -5.18 -2.65 12.89
C GLU A 114 -3.78 -2.74 12.28
N PHE A 115 -3.55 -3.71 11.41
CA PHE A 115 -2.28 -3.88 10.73
C PHE A 115 -2.45 -4.40 9.32
N SER A 116 -1.45 -4.12 8.50
CA SER A 116 -1.40 -4.58 7.12
C SER A 116 0.03 -4.97 6.78
N GLU A 117 0.17 -6.05 6.01
CA GLU A 117 1.41 -6.32 5.29
C GLU A 117 1.45 -5.40 4.07
N ILE A 118 2.57 -4.74 3.84
CA ILE A 118 2.79 -3.89 2.67
C ILE A 118 3.92 -4.46 1.82
N SER A 119 3.88 -4.18 0.53
CA SER A 119 4.91 -4.66 -0.41
C SER A 119 6.20 -3.84 -0.29
N ASP A 120 7.33 -4.42 -0.70
CA ASP A 120 8.59 -3.69 -0.88
C ASP A 120 8.42 -2.49 -1.84
N ILE A 121 7.61 -2.68 -2.89
CA ILE A 121 7.28 -1.64 -3.85
C ILE A 121 6.60 -0.47 -3.14
N THR A 122 5.65 -0.72 -2.23
CA THR A 122 4.98 0.32 -1.43
C THR A 122 6.00 1.15 -0.63
N VAL A 123 6.94 0.50 0.06
CA VAL A 123 8.03 1.18 0.81
C VAL A 123 8.92 2.00 -0.13
N ARG A 124 9.17 1.49 -1.35
CA ARG A 124 9.98 2.19 -2.34
C ARG A 124 9.27 3.44 -2.86
N LYS A 125 7.98 3.30 -3.13
CA LYS A 125 7.11 4.33 -3.72
C LYS A 125 6.76 5.43 -2.72
N SER A 126 6.71 5.14 -1.42
CA SER A 126 6.45 6.16 -0.40
C SER A 126 7.47 7.30 -0.41
N ARG A 127 8.71 7.02 -0.82
CA ARG A 127 9.79 8.01 -0.97
C ARG A 127 9.67 8.87 -2.23
N ASN A 128 8.89 8.44 -3.22
CA ASN A 128 8.72 9.14 -4.50
C ASN A 128 7.56 10.12 -4.41
N ILE A 129 7.80 11.29 -3.83
CA ILE A 129 6.76 12.31 -3.58
C ILE A 129 5.97 12.65 -4.85
N MET A 130 6.63 12.72 -6.02
CA MET A 130 5.94 13.03 -7.28
C MET A 130 5.04 11.90 -7.79
N GLU A 131 5.42 10.66 -7.51
CA GLU A 131 4.58 9.52 -7.83
C GLU A 131 3.38 9.45 -6.89
N VAL A 132 3.58 9.72 -5.60
CA VAL A 132 2.49 9.87 -4.62
C VAL A 132 1.53 10.98 -5.04
N GLU A 133 2.04 12.15 -5.44
CA GLU A 133 1.22 13.26 -5.97
C GLU A 133 0.40 12.83 -7.19
N THR A 134 0.99 12.01 -8.06
CA THR A 134 0.29 11.47 -9.23
C THR A 134 -0.83 10.51 -8.82
N LEU A 135 -0.56 9.59 -7.88
CA LEU A 135 -1.57 8.68 -7.33
C LEU A 135 -2.72 9.42 -6.63
N MET A 136 -2.41 10.54 -5.96
CA MET A 136 -3.43 11.39 -5.33
C MET A 136 -4.41 11.97 -6.36
N LYS A 137 -3.98 12.24 -7.59
CA LYS A 137 -4.88 12.68 -8.68
C LYS A 137 -5.87 11.59 -9.08
N PHE A 138 -5.42 10.34 -9.21
CA PHE A 138 -6.30 9.21 -9.49
C PHE A 138 -7.31 8.97 -8.35
N ASN A 139 -6.86 9.10 -7.09
CA ASN A 139 -7.74 8.96 -5.93
C ASN A 139 -8.71 10.15 -5.75
N LYS A 140 -8.48 11.29 -6.41
CA LYS A 140 -9.32 12.49 -6.25
C LYS A 140 -10.77 12.22 -6.67
N LEU A 141 -10.99 11.55 -7.80
CA LEU A 141 -12.35 11.22 -8.26
C LEU A 141 -13.06 10.28 -7.28
N HIS A 142 -12.35 9.27 -6.75
CA HIS A 142 -12.88 8.42 -5.69
C HIS A 142 -13.37 9.24 -4.49
N LYS A 143 -12.56 10.19 -4.03
CA LYS A 143 -12.90 11.07 -2.92
C LYS A 143 -14.08 12.00 -3.23
N VAL A 144 -14.19 12.51 -4.46
CA VAL A 144 -15.35 13.30 -4.90
C VAL A 144 -16.62 12.46 -4.76
N VAL A 145 -16.64 11.24 -5.30
CA VAL A 145 -17.81 10.35 -5.21
C VAL A 145 -18.13 9.98 -3.77
N GLU A 146 -17.11 9.72 -2.93
CA GLU A 146 -17.34 9.47 -1.50
C GLU A 146 -18.04 10.64 -0.81
N ILE A 147 -17.63 11.88 -1.09
CA ILE A 147 -18.23 13.09 -0.51
C ILE A 147 -19.65 13.29 -1.04
N LEU A 148 -19.88 13.12 -2.34
CA LEU A 148 -21.22 13.24 -2.95
C LEU A 148 -22.20 12.22 -2.36
N MET A 149 -21.72 11.01 -2.05
CA MET A 149 -22.54 9.92 -1.51
C MET A 149 -22.65 9.90 0.02
N ASP A 150 -21.95 10.80 0.72
CA ASP A 150 -22.00 10.87 2.19
C ASP A 150 -23.33 11.44 2.70
N LYS A 151 -23.62 11.31 4.00
CA LYS A 151 -24.87 11.77 4.63
C LYS A 151 -25.19 13.25 4.39
N ASP A 152 -24.17 14.08 4.23
CA ASP A 152 -24.28 15.51 3.96
C ASP A 152 -23.94 15.86 2.49
N GLY A 153 -23.83 14.84 1.63
CA GLY A 153 -23.55 14.96 0.20
C GLY A 153 -24.77 15.30 -0.66
N CYS A 154 -24.65 15.11 -1.97
CA CYS A 154 -25.67 15.46 -2.95
C CYS A 154 -26.92 14.56 -2.83
N PRO A 155 -28.13 15.13 -2.64
CA PRO A 155 -29.35 14.34 -2.51
C PRO A 155 -29.75 13.56 -3.77
N ASN A 156 -29.34 14.02 -4.96
CA ASN A 156 -29.67 13.36 -6.23
C ASN A 156 -28.79 12.12 -6.41
N ASP A 157 -27.46 12.28 -6.35
CA ASP A 157 -26.50 11.17 -6.48
C ASP A 157 -26.78 10.04 -5.48
N ARG A 158 -27.18 10.39 -4.25
CA ARG A 158 -27.53 9.41 -3.21
C ARG A 158 -28.79 8.60 -3.46
N LYS A 159 -29.72 9.12 -4.27
CA LYS A 159 -30.96 8.42 -4.62
C LYS A 159 -30.75 7.49 -5.82
N GLU A 160 -29.60 7.59 -6.47
CA GLU A 160 -29.28 6.76 -7.63
C GLU A 160 -29.29 5.28 -7.29
N THR A 161 -29.74 4.51 -8.28
CA THR A 161 -29.84 3.06 -8.27
C THR A 161 -28.90 2.49 -9.33
N PRO A 162 -28.47 1.22 -9.23
CA PRO A 162 -27.70 0.59 -10.30
C PRO A 162 -28.36 0.72 -11.68
N GLU A 163 -29.68 0.64 -11.73
CA GLU A 163 -30.48 0.74 -12.95
C GLU A 163 -30.48 2.16 -13.53
N SER A 164 -30.59 3.20 -12.69
CA SER A 164 -30.53 4.59 -13.15
C SER A 164 -29.12 5.01 -13.58
N VAL A 165 -28.09 4.61 -12.83
CA VAL A 165 -26.68 4.84 -13.23
C VAL A 165 -26.36 4.15 -14.56
N LEU A 166 -26.91 2.95 -14.81
CA LEU A 166 -26.78 2.29 -16.11
C LEU A 166 -27.47 3.09 -17.23
N GLY A 167 -28.61 3.71 -16.94
CA GLY A 167 -29.30 4.63 -17.85
C GLY A 167 -28.39 5.80 -18.27
N HIS A 168 -27.86 6.52 -17.29
CA HIS A 168 -26.91 7.63 -17.51
C HIS A 168 -25.69 7.16 -18.29
N PHE A 169 -25.10 6.03 -17.91
CA PHE A 169 -23.97 5.46 -18.64
C PHE A 169 -24.26 5.24 -20.15
N VAL A 170 -25.46 4.76 -20.49
CA VAL A 170 -25.87 4.55 -21.89
C VAL A 170 -26.11 5.87 -22.61
N GLU A 171 -26.58 6.90 -21.90
CA GLU A 171 -26.73 8.26 -22.44
C GLU A 171 -25.35 8.85 -22.77
N GLU A 172 -24.40 8.86 -21.84
CA GLU A 172 -23.05 9.40 -22.08
C GLU A 172 -22.31 8.68 -23.22
N VAL A 173 -22.52 7.37 -23.37
CA VAL A 173 -21.95 6.62 -24.50
C VAL A 173 -22.51 7.12 -25.84
N LYS A 174 -23.81 7.47 -25.91
CA LYS A 174 -24.40 8.03 -27.13
C LYS A 174 -23.90 9.44 -27.41
N GLU A 175 -23.71 10.25 -26.38
CA GLU A 175 -23.13 11.60 -26.51
C GLU A 175 -21.68 11.50 -27.02
N LEU A 176 -20.89 10.58 -26.45
CA LEU A 176 -19.54 10.27 -26.94
C LEU A 176 -19.53 9.84 -28.41
N GLU A 177 -20.48 9.02 -28.86
CA GLU A 177 -20.61 8.64 -30.27
C GLU A 177 -20.87 9.83 -31.20
N VAL A 178 -21.65 10.82 -30.75
CA VAL A 178 -21.89 12.06 -31.51
C VAL A 178 -20.59 12.87 -31.58
N GLU A 179 -19.91 13.06 -30.46
CA GLU A 179 -18.70 13.89 -30.40
C GLU A 179 -17.50 13.27 -31.15
N LEU A 180 -17.42 11.95 -31.21
CA LEU A 180 -16.49 11.23 -32.08
C LEU A 180 -16.71 11.54 -33.57
N LYS A 181 -17.97 11.58 -34.03
CA LYS A 181 -18.30 11.96 -35.42
C LYS A 181 -17.92 13.41 -35.70
N ASN A 182 -18.11 14.27 -34.71
CA ASN A 182 -17.76 15.69 -34.77
C ASN A 182 -16.24 15.95 -34.61
N LYS A 183 -15.46 14.92 -34.24
CA LYS A 183 -14.02 15.02 -33.89
C LYS A 183 -13.73 16.08 -32.83
N ASN A 184 -14.69 16.29 -31.92
CA ASN A 184 -14.60 17.29 -30.88
C ASN A 184 -13.89 16.72 -29.65
N TRP A 185 -12.56 16.77 -29.67
CA TRP A 185 -11.72 16.18 -28.60
C TRP A 185 -11.99 16.73 -27.21
N LYS A 186 -12.43 17.99 -27.11
CA LYS A 186 -12.78 18.58 -25.82
C LYS A 186 -14.01 17.89 -25.22
N ASN A 187 -15.08 17.76 -25.99
CA ASN A 187 -16.29 17.11 -25.49
C ASN A 187 -16.09 15.60 -25.37
N ILE A 188 -15.28 14.97 -26.23
CA ILE A 188 -14.89 13.56 -26.05
C ILE A 188 -14.26 13.32 -24.66
N GLU A 189 -13.40 14.22 -24.19
CA GLU A 189 -12.82 14.14 -22.84
C GLU A 189 -13.89 14.29 -21.74
N GLU A 190 -14.86 15.18 -21.95
CA GLU A 190 -16.00 15.40 -21.05
C GLU A 190 -16.86 14.14 -20.92
N GLU A 191 -17.35 13.58 -22.04
CA GLU A 191 -18.19 12.38 -22.04
C GLU A 191 -17.46 11.15 -21.46
N LEU A 192 -16.16 11.00 -21.75
CA LEU A 192 -15.35 9.94 -21.13
C LEU A 192 -15.21 10.15 -19.61
N GLY A 193 -15.16 11.40 -19.17
CA GLY A 193 -15.20 11.78 -17.77
C GLY A 193 -16.49 11.37 -17.09
N ASP A 194 -17.64 11.58 -17.74
CA ASP A 194 -18.96 11.24 -17.18
C ASP A 194 -19.21 9.73 -17.17
N ILE A 195 -18.76 9.02 -18.21
CA ILE A 195 -18.68 7.55 -18.21
C ILE A 195 -17.85 7.06 -17.02
N LEU A 196 -16.67 7.65 -16.79
CA LEU A 196 -15.79 7.29 -15.68
C LEU A 196 -16.45 7.59 -14.32
N PHE A 197 -17.11 8.75 -14.18
CA PHE A 197 -17.85 9.10 -12.98
C PHE A 197 -18.94 8.07 -12.67
N ASN A 198 -19.71 7.66 -13.68
CA ASN A 198 -20.75 6.63 -13.54
C ASN A 198 -20.19 5.28 -13.06
N VAL A 199 -18.98 4.88 -13.50
CA VAL A 199 -18.31 3.66 -12.99
C VAL A 199 -17.99 3.78 -11.49
N PHE A 200 -17.48 4.93 -11.04
CA PHE A 200 -17.16 5.16 -9.64
C PHE A 200 -18.43 5.23 -8.78
N LEU A 201 -19.47 5.93 -9.24
CA LEU A 201 -20.76 6.03 -8.57
C LEU A 201 -21.41 4.65 -8.41
N PHE A 202 -21.45 3.86 -9.48
CA PHE A 202 -21.96 2.48 -9.43
C PHE A 202 -21.17 1.64 -8.42
N SER A 203 -19.83 1.73 -8.45
CA SER A 203 -18.96 1.00 -7.51
C SER A 203 -19.23 1.40 -6.06
N LYS A 204 -19.53 2.68 -5.80
CA LYS A 204 -19.90 3.16 -4.45
C LYS A 204 -21.25 2.63 -3.99
N ILE A 205 -22.24 2.57 -4.89
CA ILE A 205 -23.54 1.97 -4.62
C ILE A 205 -23.38 0.47 -4.34
N ALA A 206 -22.56 -0.25 -5.12
CA ALA A 206 -22.26 -1.66 -4.93
C ALA A 206 -21.58 -1.92 -3.57
N GLU A 207 -20.64 -1.06 -3.17
CA GLU A 207 -19.97 -1.11 -1.87
C GLU A 207 -20.99 -0.98 -0.73
N SER A 208 -21.93 -0.04 -0.81
CA SER A 208 -22.98 0.14 0.21
C SER A 208 -23.88 -1.09 0.39
N LYS A 209 -23.98 -1.94 -0.64
CA LYS A 209 -24.72 -3.21 -0.64
C LYS A 209 -23.84 -4.42 -0.26
N GLY A 210 -22.61 -4.18 0.21
CA GLY A 210 -21.64 -5.22 0.59
C GLY A 210 -21.22 -6.12 -0.57
N LYS A 211 -21.14 -5.58 -1.79
CA LYS A 211 -20.72 -6.31 -3.00
C LYS A 211 -19.23 -6.12 -3.27
N PHE A 212 -18.87 -5.11 -4.05
CA PHE A 212 -17.49 -4.75 -4.38
C PHE A 212 -17.36 -3.22 -4.35
N ASN A 213 -16.14 -2.72 -4.18
CA ASN A 213 -15.82 -1.30 -4.28
C ASN A 213 -14.95 -1.02 -5.52
N ILE A 214 -14.57 0.25 -5.72
CA ILE A 214 -13.76 0.65 -6.89
C ILE A 214 -12.35 0.05 -6.88
N ILE A 215 -11.77 -0.23 -5.71
CA ILE A 215 -10.45 -0.85 -5.57
C ILE A 215 -10.51 -2.32 -6.01
N ASP A 216 -11.54 -3.05 -5.57
CA ASP A 216 -11.79 -4.43 -6.00
C ASP A 216 -11.98 -4.51 -7.53
N LEU A 217 -12.67 -3.52 -8.11
CA LEU A 217 -12.87 -3.42 -9.55
C LEU A 217 -11.55 -3.18 -10.30
N PHE A 218 -10.69 -2.27 -9.81
CA PHE A 218 -9.36 -2.06 -10.40
C PHE A 218 -8.48 -3.30 -10.32
N GLU A 219 -8.45 -3.99 -9.17
CA GLU A 219 -7.65 -5.19 -8.96
C GLU A 219 -8.10 -6.33 -9.88
N SER A 220 -9.41 -6.63 -9.87
CA SER A 220 -9.97 -7.70 -10.70
C SER A 220 -9.82 -7.43 -12.20
N THR A 221 -9.99 -6.18 -12.63
CA THR A 221 -9.79 -5.78 -14.03
C THR A 221 -8.32 -5.91 -14.43
N SER A 222 -7.40 -5.40 -13.61
CA SER A 222 -5.96 -5.49 -13.87
C SER A 222 -5.52 -6.95 -13.99
N LYS A 223 -5.89 -7.78 -13.02
CA LYS A 223 -5.58 -9.21 -13.02
C LYS A 223 -6.08 -9.91 -14.29
N LYS A 224 -7.35 -9.67 -14.68
CA LYS A 224 -7.95 -10.23 -15.89
C LYS A 224 -7.16 -9.90 -17.15
N PHE A 225 -6.75 -8.63 -17.32
CA PHE A 225 -6.00 -8.23 -18.52
C PHE A 225 -4.53 -8.68 -18.50
N ILE A 226 -3.88 -8.71 -17.34
CA ILE A 226 -2.53 -9.29 -17.20
C ILE A 226 -2.54 -10.76 -17.61
N GLU A 227 -3.51 -11.54 -17.10
CA GLU A 227 -3.66 -12.95 -17.43
C GLU A 227 -3.96 -13.16 -18.93
N LYS A 228 -4.86 -12.36 -19.51
CA LYS A 228 -5.20 -12.42 -20.94
C LYS A 228 -4.01 -12.10 -21.84
N HIS A 229 -3.08 -11.27 -21.38
CA HIS A 229 -1.90 -10.82 -22.13
C HIS A 229 -0.59 -11.34 -21.53
N LYS A 230 -0.60 -12.54 -20.94
CA LYS A 230 0.53 -13.11 -20.18
C LYS A 230 1.89 -12.97 -20.87
N THR A 231 1.98 -13.26 -22.17
CA THR A 231 3.25 -13.18 -22.92
C THR A 231 3.86 -11.77 -22.94
N ILE A 232 3.05 -10.71 -22.88
CA ILE A 232 3.53 -9.32 -22.81
C ILE A 232 4.07 -9.01 -21.40
N PHE A 233 3.54 -9.68 -20.38
CA PHE A 233 3.80 -9.42 -18.97
C PHE A 233 4.75 -10.42 -18.30
N GLU A 234 5.21 -11.46 -19.00
CA GLU A 234 6.10 -12.50 -18.46
C GLU A 234 7.37 -11.91 -17.81
N ASP A 235 7.99 -10.91 -18.45
CA ASP A 235 9.20 -10.24 -17.94
C ASP A 235 8.94 -8.81 -17.43
N LYS A 236 7.66 -8.43 -17.27
CA LYS A 236 7.30 -7.08 -16.80
C LYS A 236 6.81 -7.11 -15.36
N ILE A 237 7.54 -6.39 -14.51
CA ILE A 237 7.08 -6.10 -13.16
C ILE A 237 6.19 -4.87 -13.22
N ILE A 238 4.90 -5.06 -12.96
CA ILE A 238 3.96 -3.96 -12.73
C ILE A 238 4.25 -3.43 -11.33
N LYS A 239 4.80 -2.22 -11.27
CA LYS A 239 5.21 -1.53 -10.04
C LYS A 239 4.20 -0.48 -9.65
#